data_AF-A0A7J8EG94-F1
#
_entry.id   AF-A0A7J8EG94-F1
#
_cell.length_a   1.000
_cell.length_b   1.000
_cell.length_c   1.000
_cell.angle_alpha   90.00
_cell.angle_beta   90.00
_cell.angle_gamma   90.00
#
_symmetry.space_group_name_H-M   'P 1'
#
loop_
_entity.id
_entity.type
_entity.pdbx_description
1 polymer ?
#
loop_
_entity_poly.entity_id
_entity_poly.type
_entity_poly.pdbx_seq_one_letter_code
_entity_poly.pdbx_strand_id
1 'polypeptide(L)'
;MVAAGTKLFIHGGLAGDKFYDDLHCIDISDMKWQKLSPTGAAPTGCAAHSAVAVGKHLYVFGGMTPTGALDTMYQYHTEMQHWTLLKFDTFLPPGRLDHSMCIIPWPVMCTSEEDPNSVTLSCDAEKGDCTDKGVTQSGDSREESQADSLLCFVFGGMNTEGEIYDDCIVTVVD
;
A
#
# COMPACT_ATOMS: atom_id res chain seq x y z
N MET A 1 12.32 8.34 4.44
CA MET A 1 12.29 7.86 5.85
C MET A 1 10.85 7.80 6.31
N VAL A 2 10.47 6.77 7.06
CA VAL A 2 9.09 6.58 7.57
C VAL A 2 9.10 5.99 8.98
N ALA A 3 8.04 6.23 9.74
CA ALA A 3 7.82 5.65 11.05
C ALA A 3 6.71 4.58 10.98
N ALA A 4 6.92 3.43 11.61
CA ALA A 4 5.90 2.40 11.79
C ALA A 4 6.03 1.78 13.20
N GLY A 5 5.01 1.97 14.03
CA GLY A 5 5.07 1.60 15.45
C GLY A 5 6.22 2.31 16.16
N THR A 6 7.08 1.55 16.84
CA THR A 6 8.29 2.06 17.53
C THR A 6 9.52 2.15 16.64
N LYS A 7 9.39 1.85 15.34
CA LYS A 7 10.53 1.74 14.43
C LYS A 7 10.54 2.88 13.43
N LEU A 8 11.72 3.44 13.19
CA LEU A 8 11.97 4.36 12.08
C LEU A 8 12.78 3.63 11.01
N PHE A 9 12.31 3.67 9.77
CA PHE A 9 12.93 3.03 8.62
C PHE A 9 13.52 4.08 7.68
N ILE A 10 14.76 3.82 7.23
CA ILE A 10 15.51 4.68 6.33
C ILE A 10 16.02 3.83 5.19
N HIS A 11 15.54 4.12 3.98
CA HIS A 11 16.04 3.54 2.75
C HIS A 11 16.85 4.59 2.00
N GLY A 12 17.96 4.16 1.41
CA GLY A 12 18.76 4.91 0.46
C GLY A 12 19.38 6.23 0.96
N GLY A 13 19.48 7.20 0.06
CA GLY A 13 20.22 8.45 0.27
C GLY A 13 21.45 8.57 -0.64
N LEU A 14 22.13 9.71 -0.56
CA LEU A 14 23.28 10.06 -1.37
C LEU A 14 24.42 10.58 -0.48
N ALA A 15 25.62 10.04 -0.63
CA ALA A 15 26.83 10.61 -0.05
C ALA A 15 27.94 10.69 -1.11
N GLY A 16 28.36 11.91 -1.45
CA GLY A 16 29.24 12.14 -2.59
C GLY A 16 28.54 11.76 -3.90
N ASP A 17 29.12 10.80 -4.62
CA ASP A 17 28.58 10.21 -5.86
C ASP A 17 27.85 8.88 -5.63
N LYS A 18 27.83 8.38 -4.38
CA LYS A 18 27.26 7.08 -4.05
C LYS A 18 25.79 7.19 -3.63
N PHE A 19 24.93 6.58 -4.43
CA PHE A 19 23.55 6.28 -4.07
C PHE A 19 23.49 4.99 -3.25
N TYR A 20 22.77 5.02 -2.14
CA TYR A 20 22.61 3.87 -1.24
C TYR A 20 21.31 3.13 -1.55
N ASP A 21 21.35 1.82 -1.46
CA ASP A 21 20.26 0.86 -1.69
C ASP A 21 19.89 0.08 -0.41
N ASP A 22 20.50 0.42 0.73
CA ASP A 22 20.29 -0.30 1.96
C ASP A 22 19.11 0.25 2.78
N LEU A 23 18.51 -0.65 3.56
CA LEU A 23 17.44 -0.35 4.48
C LEU A 23 17.97 -0.47 5.91
N HIS A 24 17.89 0.62 6.65
CA HIS A 24 18.21 0.68 8.08
C HIS A 24 16.94 0.90 8.88
N CYS A 25 16.94 0.39 10.11
CA CYS A 25 15.89 0.59 11.07
C CYS A 25 16.49 0.96 12.43
N ILE A 26 15.88 1.92 13.14
CA ILE A 26 16.12 2.14 14.56
C ILE A 26 14.84 1.87 15.34
N ASP A 27 14.92 1.07 16.41
CA ASP A 27 13.84 0.93 17.37
C ASP A 27 13.99 1.98 18.46
N ILE A 28 13.01 2.87 18.61
CA ILE A 28 13.07 3.96 19.60
C ILE A 28 12.88 3.45 21.03
N SER A 29 12.44 2.20 21.20
CA SER A 29 12.24 1.59 22.52
C SER A 29 13.58 1.29 23.21
N ASP A 30 14.62 0.95 22.43
CA ASP A 30 15.95 0.63 22.95
C ASP A 30 17.09 1.42 22.27
N MET A 31 16.74 2.32 21.35
CA MET A 31 17.63 3.19 20.59
C MET A 31 18.72 2.44 19.82
N LYS A 32 18.45 1.21 19.36
CA LYS A 32 19.40 0.42 18.58
C LYS A 32 19.14 0.49 17.08
N TRP A 33 20.21 0.75 16.34
CA TRP A 33 20.24 0.67 14.89
C TRP A 33 20.47 -0.76 14.42
N GLN A 34 19.79 -1.12 13.33
CA GLN A 34 19.96 -2.37 12.62
C GLN A 34 19.95 -2.10 11.12
N LYS A 35 20.99 -2.58 10.41
CA LYS A 35 20.92 -2.75 8.96
C LYS A 35 20.09 -4.00 8.68
N LEU A 36 19.01 -3.83 7.93
CA LEU A 36 18.15 -4.94 7.54
C LEU A 36 18.71 -5.61 6.29
N SER A 37 18.41 -6.90 6.13
CA SER A 37 18.72 -7.67 4.93
C SER A 37 17.43 -8.25 4.33
N PRO A 38 16.56 -7.41 3.76
CA PRO A 38 15.32 -7.86 3.16
C PRO A 38 15.52 -8.86 2.02
N THR A 39 14.51 -9.70 1.81
CA THR A 39 14.40 -10.54 0.61
C THR A 39 13.54 -9.86 -0.45
N GLY A 40 13.46 -10.45 -1.65
CA GLY A 40 12.58 -9.96 -2.72
C GLY A 40 13.21 -8.92 -3.65
N ALA A 41 12.36 -8.13 -4.28
CA ALA A 41 12.75 -7.14 -5.30
C ALA A 41 13.13 -5.80 -4.64
N ALA A 42 14.31 -5.74 -4.05
CA ALA A 42 14.79 -4.52 -3.40
C ALA A 42 14.93 -3.34 -4.40
N PRO A 43 14.63 -2.10 -3.98
CA PRO A 43 14.88 -0.93 -4.81
C PRO A 43 16.37 -0.76 -5.11
N THR A 44 16.68 -0.12 -6.24
CA THR A 44 18.06 0.31 -6.51
C THR A 44 18.45 1.47 -5.62
N GLY A 45 19.75 1.79 -5.60
CA GLY A 45 20.24 2.91 -4.82
C GLY A 45 19.68 4.22 -5.35
N CYS A 46 18.98 4.97 -4.50
CA CYS A 46 18.30 6.19 -4.90
C CYS A 46 18.31 7.26 -3.79
N ALA A 47 18.10 8.52 -4.20
CA ALA A 47 17.92 9.67 -3.31
C ALA A 47 16.69 10.49 -3.73
N ALA A 48 16.26 11.42 -2.87
CA ALA A 48 15.12 12.31 -3.14
C ALA A 48 13.78 11.59 -3.48
N HIS A 49 13.66 10.32 -3.07
CA HIS A 49 12.40 9.58 -3.11
C HIS A 49 11.52 9.96 -1.92
N SER A 50 10.21 9.75 -2.05
CA SER A 50 9.29 9.80 -0.91
C SER A 50 8.90 8.40 -0.46
N ALA A 51 8.48 8.33 0.80
CA ALA A 51 8.03 7.10 1.40
C ALA A 51 6.91 7.35 2.41
N VAL A 52 6.01 6.39 2.54
CA VAL A 52 4.86 6.40 3.46
C VAL A 52 4.71 5.02 4.12
N ALA A 53 4.15 4.97 5.32
CA ALA A 53 3.92 3.73 6.06
C ALA A 53 2.47 3.62 6.49
N VAL A 54 1.90 2.42 6.36
CA VAL A 54 0.53 2.11 6.81
C VAL A 54 0.45 0.62 7.13
N GLY A 55 -0.16 0.29 8.27
CA GLY A 55 -0.25 -1.08 8.76
C GLY A 55 1.13 -1.75 8.84
N LYS A 56 1.30 -2.84 8.08
CA LYS A 56 2.54 -3.63 8.02
C LYS A 56 3.44 -3.26 6.84
N HIS A 57 3.04 -2.28 6.02
CA HIS A 57 3.67 -1.95 4.76
C HIS A 57 4.34 -0.57 4.79
N LEU A 58 5.49 -0.47 4.12
CA LEU A 58 6.10 0.79 3.73
C LEU A 58 6.05 0.88 2.20
N TYR A 59 5.72 2.03 1.66
CA TYR A 59 5.75 2.29 0.23
C TYR A 59 6.82 3.33 -0.06
N VAL A 60 7.60 3.08 -1.11
CA VAL A 60 8.66 3.97 -1.60
C VAL A 60 8.40 4.24 -3.07
N PHE A 61 8.37 5.50 -3.47
CA PHE A 61 8.17 5.88 -4.86
C PHE A 61 9.17 6.93 -5.33
N GLY A 62 9.59 6.75 -6.58
CA GLY A 62 10.42 7.68 -7.32
C GLY A 62 11.80 7.94 -6.71
N GLY A 63 12.21 9.20 -6.74
CA GLY A 63 13.58 9.63 -6.47
C GLY A 63 14.43 9.66 -7.73
N MET A 64 15.74 9.69 -7.55
CA MET A 64 16.71 9.76 -8.64
C MET A 64 17.87 8.80 -8.44
N THR A 65 18.48 8.43 -9.55
CA THR A 65 19.75 7.70 -9.65
C THR A 65 20.68 8.50 -10.59
N PRO A 66 21.93 8.04 -10.85
CA PRO A 66 22.78 8.65 -11.86
C PRO A 66 22.19 8.65 -13.28
N THR A 67 21.17 7.82 -13.55
CA THR A 67 20.56 7.69 -14.89
C THR A 67 19.30 8.52 -15.08
N GLY A 68 18.80 9.19 -14.03
CA GLY A 68 17.61 10.03 -14.12
C GLY A 68 16.63 9.82 -12.96
N ALA A 69 15.46 10.45 -13.10
CA ALA A 69 14.35 10.29 -12.18
C ALA A 69 13.67 8.92 -12.32
N LEU A 70 13.19 8.37 -11.21
CA LEU A 70 12.53 7.06 -11.12
C LEU A 70 11.02 7.20 -11.08
N ASP A 71 10.32 6.27 -11.72
CA ASP A 71 8.85 6.11 -11.75
C ASP A 71 8.38 4.82 -11.06
N THR A 72 9.29 4.13 -10.37
CA THR A 72 9.01 2.83 -9.76
C THR A 72 8.45 2.98 -8.34
N MET A 73 7.50 2.11 -7.99
CA MET A 73 6.94 2.00 -6.64
C MET A 73 7.27 0.63 -6.03
N TYR A 74 7.77 0.65 -4.80
CA TYR A 74 8.11 -0.54 -4.04
C TYR A 74 7.31 -0.61 -2.76
N GLN A 75 6.92 -1.82 -2.37
CA GLN A 75 6.29 -2.13 -1.09
C GLN A 75 7.26 -2.99 -0.26
N TYR A 76 7.46 -2.61 0.99
CA TYR A 76 8.18 -3.40 1.98
C TYR A 76 7.22 -3.91 3.04
N HIS A 77 7.12 -5.23 3.18
CA HIS A 77 6.39 -5.84 4.28
C HIS A 77 7.31 -5.97 5.51
N THR A 78 6.97 -5.25 6.58
CA THR A 78 7.84 -5.09 7.77
C THR A 78 8.06 -6.40 8.54
N GLU A 79 7.02 -7.23 8.71
CA GLU A 79 7.16 -8.51 9.44
C GLU A 79 7.89 -9.57 8.60
N MET A 80 7.52 -9.73 7.33
CA MET A 80 8.17 -10.68 6.41
C MET A 80 9.57 -10.24 5.96
N GLN A 81 9.92 -8.97 6.16
CA GLN A 81 11.13 -8.33 5.63
C GLN A 81 11.32 -8.61 4.14
N HIS A 82 10.27 -8.36 3.35
CA HIS A 82 10.23 -8.67 1.93
C HIS A 82 9.87 -7.43 1.11
N TRP A 83 10.64 -7.16 0.07
CA TRP A 83 10.35 -6.14 -0.92
C TRP A 83 9.59 -6.72 -2.11
N THR A 84 8.56 -5.99 -2.54
CA THR A 84 7.79 -6.26 -3.75
C THR A 84 7.84 -5.03 -4.64
N LEU A 85 8.20 -5.21 -5.92
CA LEU A 85 8.01 -4.17 -6.94
C LEU A 85 6.53 -4.16 -7.32
N LEU A 86 5.85 -3.05 -7.08
CA LEU A 86 4.45 -2.90 -7.47
C LEU A 86 4.33 -2.66 -8.97
N LYS A 87 3.36 -3.30 -9.58
CA LYS A 87 3.02 -3.16 -11.01
C LYS A 87 1.59 -2.68 -11.10
N PHE A 88 1.38 -1.67 -11.93
CA PHE A 88 0.07 -1.09 -12.19
C PHE A 88 -0.30 -1.35 -13.64
N ASP A 89 -1.58 -1.61 -13.90
CA ASP A 89 -2.08 -1.91 -15.25
C ASP A 89 -2.12 -0.68 -16.17
N THR A 90 -2.04 0.52 -15.58
CA THR A 90 -1.98 1.80 -16.29
C THR A 90 -0.55 2.30 -16.46
N PHE A 91 -0.34 3.23 -17.39
CA PHE A 91 0.93 3.94 -17.49
C PHE A 91 1.25 4.61 -16.15
N LEU A 92 2.42 4.30 -15.59
CA LEU A 92 2.95 4.98 -14.42
C LEU A 92 3.18 6.46 -14.77
N PRO A 93 3.00 7.38 -13.81
CA PRO A 93 3.38 8.76 -13.99
C PRO A 93 4.87 8.89 -14.34
N PRO A 94 5.30 9.98 -15.00
CA PRO A 94 6.71 10.24 -15.25
C PRO A 94 7.54 10.18 -13.97
N GLY A 95 8.78 9.71 -14.11
CA GLY A 95 9.72 9.59 -13.01
C GLY A 95 9.99 10.93 -12.36
N ARG A 96 10.04 10.95 -11.02
CA ARG A 96 10.11 12.20 -10.26
C ARG A 96 10.84 12.08 -8.94
N LEU A 97 11.48 13.18 -8.56
CA LEU A 97 12.19 13.38 -7.30
C LEU A 97 11.63 14.64 -6.60
N ASP A 98 12.00 14.82 -5.33
CA ASP A 98 11.63 15.98 -4.50
C ASP A 98 10.10 16.23 -4.42
N HIS A 99 9.32 15.16 -4.55
CA HIS A 99 7.87 15.16 -4.39
C HIS A 99 7.49 14.77 -2.96
N SER A 100 6.21 14.92 -2.62
CA SER A 100 5.66 14.46 -1.34
C SER A 100 4.62 13.35 -1.53
N MET A 101 4.43 12.52 -0.51
CA MET A 101 3.46 11.43 -0.52
C MET A 101 2.65 11.38 0.77
N CYS A 102 1.39 10.95 0.67
CA CYS A 102 0.59 10.55 1.82
C CYS A 102 -0.34 9.39 1.47
N ILE A 103 -0.80 8.66 2.49
CA ILE A 103 -1.85 7.64 2.36
C ILE A 103 -3.07 8.08 3.14
N ILE A 104 -4.24 7.94 2.52
CA ILE A 104 -5.54 8.24 3.12
C ILE A 104 -6.42 6.99 3.02
N PRO A 105 -6.89 6.43 4.15
CA PRO A 105 -7.93 5.42 4.15
C PRO A 105 -9.21 5.98 3.54
N TRP A 106 -9.76 5.26 2.56
CA TRP A 106 -10.98 5.61 1.85
C TRP A 106 -12.05 4.55 2.13
N PRO A 107 -13.10 4.90 2.88
CA PRO A 107 -14.17 3.96 3.19
C PRO A 107 -14.95 3.65 1.92
N VAL A 108 -14.91 2.39 1.49
CA VAL A 108 -15.75 1.92 0.40
C VAL A 108 -17.11 1.61 1.00
N MET A 109 -18.07 2.53 0.78
CA MET A 109 -19.47 2.27 1.10
C MET A 109 -20.01 1.31 0.04
N CYS A 110 -20.21 0.04 0.40
CA CYS A 110 -21.04 -0.84 -0.41
C CYS A 110 -22.49 -0.39 -0.25
N THR A 111 -22.98 0.46 -1.15
CA THR A 111 -24.42 0.62 -1.30
C THR A 111 -24.94 -0.65 -1.93
N SER A 112 -25.49 -1.56 -1.12
CA SER A 112 -26.39 -2.58 -1.64
C SER A 112 -27.58 -1.84 -2.26
N GLU A 113 -27.56 -1.64 -3.57
CA GLU A 113 -28.78 -1.30 -4.29
C GLU A 113 -29.68 -2.53 -4.20
N GLU A 114 -30.57 -2.57 -3.22
CA GLU A 114 -31.71 -3.48 -3.25
C GLU A 114 -32.58 -3.03 -4.42
N ASP A 115 -32.43 -3.74 -5.54
CA ASP A 115 -33.22 -3.55 -6.74
C ASP A 115 -34.71 -3.77 -6.38
N PRO A 116 -35.59 -2.75 -6.45
CA PRO A 116 -37.00 -2.89 -6.03
C PRO A 116 -37.81 -3.85 -6.91
N ASN A 117 -37.20 -4.36 -7.99
CA ASN A 117 -37.80 -5.25 -8.98
C ASN A 117 -37.14 -6.63 -9.05
N SER A 118 -36.36 -7.02 -8.04
CA SER A 118 -35.96 -8.42 -7.87
C SER A 118 -37.19 -9.27 -7.52
N VAL A 119 -37.90 -9.72 -8.56
CA VAL A 119 -38.99 -10.68 -8.44
C VAL A 119 -38.39 -11.99 -7.95
N THR A 120 -38.60 -12.29 -6.68
CA THR A 120 -38.35 -13.60 -6.11
C THR A 120 -39.32 -14.59 -6.76
N LEU A 121 -38.80 -15.40 -7.69
CA LEU A 121 -39.52 -16.58 -8.17
C LEU A 121 -39.48 -17.63 -7.06
N SER A 122 -40.51 -17.62 -6.21
CA SER A 122 -40.84 -18.76 -5.36
C SER A 122 -41.41 -19.87 -6.23
N CYS A 123 -40.67 -20.97 -6.40
CA CYS A 123 -41.23 -22.22 -6.86
C CYS A 123 -41.64 -23.07 -5.65
N ASP A 124 -42.93 -23.00 -5.29
CA ASP A 124 -43.56 -23.96 -4.41
C ASP A 124 -44.10 -25.16 -5.19
N ALA A 125 -44.21 -26.29 -4.48
CA ALA A 125 -44.97 -27.53 -4.74
C ALA A 125 -44.10 -28.75 -5.18
N GLU A 126 -44.07 -29.92 -4.51
CA GLU A 126 -44.85 -30.47 -3.39
C GLU A 126 -44.08 -31.55 -2.58
N LYS A 127 -44.26 -31.50 -1.25
CA LYS A 127 -44.72 -32.56 -0.32
C LYS A 127 -43.98 -33.91 -0.22
N GLY A 128 -43.33 -34.11 0.94
CA GLY A 128 -43.00 -35.41 1.53
C GLY A 128 -42.67 -35.27 3.03
N ASP A 129 -43.51 -35.86 3.88
CA ASP A 129 -43.55 -35.79 5.36
C ASP A 129 -42.48 -36.68 6.04
N CYS A 130 -41.85 -36.19 7.11
CA CYS A 130 -41.66 -36.90 8.40
C CYS A 130 -40.93 -36.03 9.44
N THR A 131 -41.44 -36.06 10.67
CA THR A 131 -41.03 -35.36 11.90
C THR A 131 -39.69 -35.82 12.50
N ASP A 132 -38.88 -34.91 13.08
CA ASP A 132 -38.47 -34.87 14.51
C ASP A 132 -37.47 -33.71 14.80
N LYS A 133 -37.44 -33.28 16.07
CA LYS A 133 -36.80 -32.11 16.68
C LYS A 133 -35.26 -32.13 16.65
N GLY A 134 -34.64 -30.95 16.54
CA GLY A 134 -33.21 -30.77 16.83
C GLY A 134 -32.76 -29.31 16.79
N VAL A 135 -32.29 -28.82 17.94
CA VAL A 135 -31.75 -27.48 18.20
C VAL A 135 -30.45 -27.24 17.42
N THR A 136 -30.26 -26.04 16.86
CA THR A 136 -29.05 -25.18 16.84
C THR A 136 -28.98 -24.37 15.56
N GLN A 137 -28.77 -23.05 15.67
CA GLN A 137 -27.86 -22.23 14.84
C GLN A 137 -28.08 -20.75 15.18
N SER A 138 -27.11 -20.15 15.87
CA SER A 138 -26.01 -19.38 15.26
C SER A 138 -26.43 -17.93 15.00
N GLY A 139 -26.35 -17.12 16.05
CA GLY A 139 -26.17 -15.68 15.88
C GLY A 139 -24.75 -15.45 15.41
N ASP A 140 -24.51 -15.64 14.12
CA ASP A 140 -23.27 -15.25 13.46
C ASP A 140 -23.40 -13.75 13.18
N SER A 141 -22.97 -12.92 14.14
CA SER A 141 -22.72 -11.51 13.88
C SER A 141 -21.55 -11.45 12.90
N ARG A 142 -21.87 -11.45 11.61
CA ARG A 142 -20.93 -11.09 10.56
C ARG A 142 -20.45 -9.67 10.83
N GLU A 143 -19.31 -9.54 11.49
CA GLU A 143 -18.45 -8.39 11.31
C GLU A 143 -18.03 -8.43 9.84
N GLU A 144 -18.81 -7.76 8.99
CA GLU A 144 -18.32 -7.38 7.68
C GLU A 144 -17.13 -6.45 7.94
N SER A 145 -15.94 -7.03 7.86
CA SER A 145 -14.68 -6.31 7.79
C SER A 145 -14.75 -5.42 6.55
N GLN A 146 -15.28 -4.21 6.72
CA GLN A 146 -15.17 -3.15 5.73
C GLN A 146 -13.68 -2.82 5.63
N ALA A 147 -13.02 -3.41 4.64
CA ALA A 147 -11.63 -3.07 4.35
C ALA A 147 -11.64 -1.70 3.66
N ASP A 148 -11.13 -0.69 4.37
CA ASP A 148 -10.87 0.61 3.76
C ASP A 148 -9.87 0.43 2.61
N SER A 149 -10.17 1.01 1.45
CA SER A 149 -9.18 1.09 0.38
C SER A 149 -8.15 2.15 0.75
N LEU A 150 -6.86 1.89 0.54
CA LEU A 150 -5.83 2.89 0.86
C LEU A 150 -5.48 3.67 -0.41
N LEU A 151 -5.77 4.97 -0.41
CA LEU A 151 -5.40 5.87 -1.50
C LEU A 151 -4.02 6.46 -1.22
N CYS A 152 -3.05 6.15 -2.07
CA CYS A 152 -1.71 6.72 -2.03
C CYS A 152 -1.62 7.90 -2.99
N PHE A 153 -1.35 9.09 -2.44
CA PHE A 153 -1.19 10.33 -3.18
C PHE A 153 0.29 10.66 -3.36
N VAL A 154 0.64 11.17 -4.54
CA VAL A 154 1.95 11.74 -4.87
C VAL A 154 1.72 13.15 -5.37
N PHE A 155 2.31 14.16 -4.72
CA PHE A 155 2.13 15.57 -5.08
C PHE A 155 3.40 16.16 -5.67
N GLY A 156 3.27 16.67 -6.89
CA GLY A 156 4.28 17.41 -7.62
C GLY A 156 5.63 16.70 -7.74
N GLY A 157 6.70 17.46 -7.56
CA GLY A 157 8.09 17.04 -7.76
C GLY A 157 8.65 17.56 -9.08
N MET A 158 9.77 16.98 -9.50
CA MET A 158 10.41 17.33 -10.76
C MET A 158 11.18 16.15 -11.35
N ASN A 159 11.60 16.26 -12.61
CA ASN A 159 12.60 15.35 -13.20
C ASN A 159 14.04 15.90 -13.06
N THR A 160 15.02 15.13 -13.54
CA THR A 160 16.45 15.50 -13.47
C THR A 160 16.83 16.64 -14.42
N GLU A 161 15.97 16.96 -15.39
CA GLU A 161 16.16 18.03 -16.36
C GLU A 161 15.61 19.38 -15.87
N GLY A 162 14.91 19.41 -14.73
CA GLY A 162 14.37 20.63 -14.15
C GLY A 162 12.90 20.90 -14.47
N GLU A 163 12.19 19.99 -15.14
CA GLU A 163 10.76 20.10 -15.38
C GLU A 163 10.00 19.86 -14.07
N ILE A 164 9.18 20.84 -13.68
CA ILE A 164 8.38 20.78 -12.45
C ILE A 164 7.01 20.18 -12.78
N TYR A 165 6.60 19.23 -11.97
CA TYR A 165 5.25 18.66 -12.00
C TYR A 165 4.37 19.40 -10.99
N ASP A 166 3.29 20.01 -11.47
CA ASP A 166 2.22 20.62 -10.65
C ASP A 166 0.95 19.78 -10.73
N ASP A 167 1.11 18.48 -10.47
CA ASP A 167 0.06 17.47 -10.57
C ASP A 167 -0.09 16.71 -9.23
N CYS A 168 -1.13 15.89 -9.18
CA CYS A 168 -1.38 14.95 -8.09
C CYS A 168 -1.73 13.60 -8.68
N ILE A 169 -0.93 12.59 -8.37
CA ILE A 169 -1.17 11.21 -8.79
C ILE A 169 -1.81 10.47 -7.63
N VAL A 170 -2.82 9.66 -7.95
CA VAL A 170 -3.51 8.82 -6.97
C VAL A 170 -3.47 7.39 -7.46
N THR A 171 -3.07 6.48 -6.57
CA THR A 171 -3.16 5.03 -6.80
C THR A 171 -3.76 4.34 -5.59
N VAL A 172 -4.27 3.12 -5.78
CA VAL A 172 -4.78 2.27 -4.70
C VAL A 172 -3.66 1.31 -4.27
N VAL A 173 -3.49 1.14 -2.97
CA VAL A 173 -2.54 0.20 -2.36
C VAL A 173 -3.25 -0.69 -1.33
N ASP A 174 -2.66 -1.86 -1.04
CA ASP A 174 -3.17 -2.89 -0.14
C ASP A 174 -2.45 -2.95 1.22
#